data_AF-A0A658NM67-F1
#
_entry.id   AF-A0A658NM67-F1
#
_cell.length_a   1.000
_cell.length_b   1.000
_cell.length_c   1.000
_cell.angle_alpha   90.00
_cell.angle_beta   90.00
_cell.angle_gamma   90.00
#
_symmetry.space_group_name_H-M   'P 1'
#
loop_
_entity.id
_entity.type
_entity.pdbx_description
1 polymer ?
#
loop_
_entity_poly.entity_id
_entity_poly.type
_entity_poly.pdbx_seq_one_letter_code
_entity_poly.pdbx_strand_id
1 'polypeptide(L)'
;ANAVKLQKRHNRTLFTREMYDSQYHSENAFGATYGAHREARALGHDAHAELLAYARQIGITMCSTPFDIRSADFLEGFGVPAYKIASGD
;
A
#
# COMPACT_ATOMS: atom_id res chain seq x y z
N ALA A 1 2.13 3.90 -20.93
CA ALA A 1 2.61 4.51 -19.67
C ALA A 1 4.03 4.01 -19.40
N ASN A 2 4.89 4.80 -18.74
CA ASN A 2 6.29 4.41 -18.46
C ASN A 2 6.48 3.84 -17.05
N ALA A 3 5.58 4.17 -16.13
CA ALA A 3 5.61 3.66 -14.76
C ALA A 3 4.19 3.47 -14.22
N VAL A 4 4.06 2.59 -13.23
CA VAL A 4 2.87 2.41 -12.39
C VAL A 4 3.27 2.58 -10.94
N LYS A 5 2.43 3.29 -10.17
CA LYS A 5 2.69 3.59 -8.77
C LYS A 5 1.64 2.96 -7.86
N LEU A 6 2.09 2.17 -6.89
CA LEU A 6 1.25 1.63 -5.83
C LEU A 6 1.35 2.45 -4.54
N GLN A 7 0.64 1.99 -3.51
CA GLN A 7 0.70 2.51 -2.16
C GLN A 7 0.83 1.33 -1.20
N LYS A 8 1.79 1.37 -0.27
CA LYS A 8 1.97 0.34 0.74
C LYS A 8 1.86 0.94 2.14
N ARG A 9 1.02 0.32 2.94
CA ARG A 9 0.76 0.66 4.34
C ARG A 9 0.80 -0.60 5.17
N HIS A 10 1.32 -0.48 6.37
CA HIS A 10 1.08 -1.39 7.47
C HIS A 10 0.14 -0.66 8.43
N ASN A 11 -1.17 -0.85 8.22
CA ASN A 11 -2.21 0.02 8.81
C ASN A 11 -2.15 0.07 10.34
N ARG A 12 -1.75 -1.03 10.99
CA ARG A 12 -1.63 -1.12 12.45
C ARG A 12 -0.50 -0.30 13.05
N THR A 13 0.53 0.03 12.27
CA THR A 13 1.62 0.93 12.71
C THR A 13 1.43 2.35 12.20
N LEU A 14 0.73 2.52 11.09
CA LEU A 14 0.46 3.83 10.52
C LEU A 14 -0.62 4.61 11.30
N PHE A 15 -1.71 3.94 11.71
CA PHE A 15 -2.83 4.60 12.38
C PHE A 15 -2.77 4.42 13.89
N THR A 16 -3.25 5.42 14.63
CA THR A 16 -3.54 5.26 16.06
C THR A 16 -4.62 4.18 16.25
N ARG A 17 -4.64 3.56 17.44
CA ARG A 17 -5.64 2.55 17.78
C ARG A 17 -7.06 3.10 17.65
N GLU A 18 -7.28 4.31 18.15
CA GLU A 18 -8.55 5.03 18.07
C GLU A 18 -9.02 5.20 16.63
N MET A 19 -8.16 5.70 15.73
CA MET A 19 -8.53 5.87 14.32
C MET A 19 -8.78 4.52 13.64
N TYR A 20 -7.92 3.53 13.86
CA TYR A 20 -8.04 2.20 13.27
C TYR A 20 -9.38 1.53 13.64
N ASP A 21 -9.80 1.65 14.89
CA ASP A 21 -11.05 1.05 15.39
C ASP A 21 -12.29 1.94 15.18
N SER A 22 -12.11 3.20 14.75
CA SER A 22 -13.23 4.13 14.54
C SER A 22 -14.18 3.65 13.45
N GLN A 23 -15.48 3.89 13.63
CA GLN A 23 -16.50 3.53 12.65
C GLN A 23 -16.29 4.31 11.35
N TYR A 24 -16.41 3.62 10.21
CA TYR A 24 -16.25 4.24 8.90
C TYR A 24 -17.53 4.13 8.09
N HIS A 25 -18.33 5.19 8.13
CA HIS A 25 -19.60 5.29 7.44
C HIS A 25 -19.41 5.96 6.08
N SER A 26 -19.26 5.14 5.04
CA SER A 26 -19.19 5.58 3.65
C SER A 26 -19.89 4.56 2.75
N GLU A 27 -20.55 5.02 1.68
CA GLU A 27 -21.10 4.13 0.65
C GLU A 27 -20.03 3.24 -0.01
N ASN A 28 -18.77 3.68 0.03
CA ASN A 28 -17.60 2.98 -0.49
C ASN A 28 -16.79 2.29 0.62
N ALA A 29 -17.39 2.08 1.79
CA ALA A 29 -16.76 1.34 2.87
C ALA A 29 -16.65 -0.14 2.49
N PHE A 30 -15.51 -0.74 2.85
CA PHE A 30 -15.23 -2.17 2.63
C PHE A 30 -15.17 -2.91 3.98
N GLY A 31 -15.62 -2.26 5.06
CA GLY A 31 -15.60 -2.75 6.43
C GLY A 31 -16.22 -1.73 7.39
N ALA A 32 -16.63 -2.19 8.57
CA ALA A 32 -17.34 -1.37 9.55
C ALA A 32 -16.45 -0.31 10.23
N THR A 33 -15.14 -0.57 10.31
CA THR A 33 -14.16 0.37 10.87
C THR A 33 -13.20 0.88 9.81
N TYR A 34 -12.52 1.99 10.08
CA TYR A 34 -11.52 2.52 9.17
C TYR A 34 -10.41 1.52 8.89
N GLY A 35 -9.92 0.83 9.92
CA GLY A 35 -8.95 -0.26 9.79
C GLY A 35 -9.46 -1.37 8.89
N ALA A 36 -10.68 -1.88 9.11
CA ALA A 36 -11.25 -2.94 8.29
C ALA A 36 -11.38 -2.54 6.81
N HIS A 37 -11.82 -1.30 6.54
CA HIS A 37 -11.85 -0.76 5.17
C HIS A 37 -10.45 -0.71 4.53
N ARG A 38 -9.42 -0.34 5.30
CA ARG A 38 -8.03 -0.28 4.80
C ARG A 38 -7.43 -1.66 4.56
N GLU A 39 -7.68 -2.63 5.44
CA GLU A 39 -7.22 -4.01 5.27
C GLU A 39 -7.82 -4.66 4.01
N ALA A 40 -9.11 -4.45 3.75
CA ALA A 40 -9.78 -4.98 2.57
C ALA A 40 -9.19 -4.49 1.23
N ARG A 41 -8.43 -3.39 1.24
CA ARG A 41 -7.78 -2.81 0.04
C ARG A 41 -6.26 -2.97 0.04
N ALA A 42 -5.69 -3.59 1.07
CA ALA A 42 -4.24 -3.74 1.20
C ALA A 42 -3.75 -4.94 0.40
N LEU A 43 -2.86 -4.70 -0.56
CA LEU A 43 -2.20 -5.77 -1.29
C LEU A 43 -1.14 -6.44 -0.39
N GLY A 44 -1.22 -7.77 -0.34
CA GLY A 44 -0.25 -8.64 0.32
C GLY A 44 1.04 -8.81 -0.48
N HIS A 45 1.91 -9.70 0.01
CA HIS A 45 3.18 -10.03 -0.63
C HIS A 45 2.99 -10.63 -2.03
N ASP A 46 2.17 -11.69 -2.15
CA ASP A 46 2.03 -12.44 -3.40
C ASP A 46 1.44 -11.59 -4.52
N ALA A 47 0.44 -10.75 -4.21
CA ALA A 47 -0.12 -9.80 -5.16
C ALA A 47 0.92 -8.74 -5.61
N HIS A 48 1.80 -8.28 -4.71
CA HIS A 48 2.90 -7.39 -5.10
C HIS A 48 3.92 -8.10 -5.99
N ALA A 49 4.25 -9.36 -5.69
CA ALA A 49 5.17 -10.16 -6.49
C ALA A 49 4.64 -10.38 -7.91
N GLU A 50 3.36 -10.73 -8.02
CA GLU A 50 2.66 -10.91 -9.30
C GLU A 50 2.65 -9.61 -10.11
N LEU A 51 2.27 -8.49 -9.49
CA LEU A 51 2.24 -7.19 -10.16
C LEU A 51 3.64 -6.73 -10.61
N LEU A 52 4.67 -6.95 -9.80
CA LEU A 52 6.04 -6.62 -10.17
C LEU A 52 6.53 -7.47 -11.34
N ALA A 53 6.24 -8.77 -11.33
CA ALA A 53 6.58 -9.68 -12.42
C ALA A 53 5.87 -9.26 -13.72
N TYR A 54 4.59 -8.94 -13.64
CA TYR A 54 3.82 -8.48 -14.79
C TYR A 54 4.31 -7.13 -15.31
N ALA A 55 4.59 -6.16 -14.44
CA ALA A 55 5.15 -4.86 -14.82
C ALA A 55 6.48 -5.01 -15.57
N ARG A 56 7.37 -5.91 -15.09
CA ARG A 56 8.61 -6.26 -15.78
C ARG A 56 8.36 -6.90 -17.15
N GLN A 57 7.40 -7.82 -17.26
CA GLN A 57 7.04 -8.48 -18.52
C GLN A 57 6.59 -7.48 -19.59
N ILE A 58 5.82 -6.46 -19.21
CA ILE A 58 5.30 -5.44 -20.14
C ILE A 58 6.22 -4.21 -20.27
N GLY A 59 7.41 -4.22 -19.65
CA GLY A 59 8.39 -3.14 -19.75
C GLY A 59 8.00 -1.84 -19.03
N ILE A 60 7.20 -1.91 -17.97
CA ILE A 60 6.79 -0.76 -17.16
C ILE A 60 7.50 -0.79 -15.80
N THR A 61 8.01 0.37 -15.37
CA THR A 61 8.62 0.51 -14.04
C THR A 61 7.55 0.53 -12.96
N MET A 62 7.62 -0.37 -11.99
CA MET A 62 6.78 -0.30 -10.80
C MET A 62 7.49 0.46 -9.67
N CYS A 63 6.84 1.46 -9.10
CA CYS A 63 7.27 2.13 -7.87
C CYS A 63 6.13 2.17 -6.85
N SER A 64 6.42 2.56 -5.60
CA SER A 64 5.40 2.63 -4.56
C SER A 64 5.68 3.73 -3.54
N THR A 65 4.64 4.11 -2.82
CA THR A 65 4.71 5.03 -1.68
C THR A 65 4.60 4.21 -0.40
N PRO A 66 5.68 4.04 0.38
CA PRO A 66 5.60 3.55 1.74
C PRO A 66 5.11 4.68 2.65
N PHE A 67 4.06 4.44 3.42
CA PHE A 67 3.55 5.41 4.40
C PHE A 67 4.12 5.19 5.81
N ASP A 68 4.91 4.14 6.01
CA ASP A 68 5.50 3.79 7.30
C ASP A 68 6.78 2.96 7.09
N ILE A 69 7.62 2.86 8.13
CA ILE A 69 8.92 2.17 8.06
C ILE A 69 8.76 0.70 7.65
N ARG A 70 7.76 -0.02 8.18
CA ARG A 70 7.54 -1.43 7.81
C ARG A 70 7.14 -1.58 6.35
N SER A 71 6.40 -0.61 5.82
CA SER A 71 6.08 -0.55 4.40
C SER A 71 7.30 -0.26 3.53
N ALA A 72 8.26 0.52 4.01
CA ALA A 72 9.53 0.72 3.32
C ALA A 72 10.35 -0.58 3.31
N ASP A 73 10.53 -1.23 4.47
CA ASP A 73 11.22 -2.52 4.57
C ASP A 73 10.59 -3.61 3.69
N PHE A 74 9.25 -3.64 3.63
CA PHE A 74 8.52 -4.54 2.74
C PHE A 74 8.88 -4.31 1.28
N LEU A 75 8.96 -3.05 0.84
CA LEU A 75 9.25 -2.69 -0.55
C LEU A 75 10.73 -2.86 -0.91
N GLU A 76 11.66 -2.68 0.03
CA GLU A 76 13.09 -3.00 -0.14
C GLU A 76 13.25 -4.46 -0.56
N GLY A 77 12.49 -5.38 0.05
CA GLY A 77 12.47 -6.80 -0.31
C GLY A 77 12.09 -7.08 -1.77
N PHE A 78 11.41 -6.15 -2.45
CA PHE A 78 11.06 -6.24 -3.88
C PHE A 78 12.06 -5.56 -4.80
N GLY A 79 13.03 -4.82 -4.26
CA GLY A 79 14.02 -4.08 -5.05
C GLY A 79 13.37 -3.05 -5.99
N VAL A 80 12.37 -2.32 -5.50
CA VAL A 80 11.76 -1.24 -6.29
C VAL A 80 12.79 -0.14 -6.57
N PRO A 81 12.85 0.42 -7.78
CA PRO A 81 13.92 1.34 -8.17
C PRO A 81 13.78 2.74 -7.56
N ALA A 82 12.63 3.06 -6.97
CA ALA A 82 12.37 4.36 -6.36
C ALA A 82 11.19 4.33 -5.38
N TYR A 83 11.28 5.20 -4.37
CA TYR A 83 10.19 5.54 -3.48
C TYR A 83 9.58 6.89 -3.84
N LYS A 84 8.26 6.97 -3.86
CA LYS A 84 7.55 8.25 -3.88
C LYS A 84 7.05 8.55 -2.48
N ILE A 85 7.49 9.64 -1.87
CA ILE A 85 7.00 10.11 -0.55
C ILE A 85 5.68 10.87 -0.73
N ALA A 86 4.63 10.62 0.07
CA ALA A 86 3.41 11.42 -0.04
C ALA A 86 3.63 12.83 0.53
N SER A 87 2.86 13.82 0.09
CA SER A 87 3.03 15.20 0.59
C SER A 87 2.60 15.38 2.06
N GLY A 88 1.82 14.43 2.60
CA GLY A 88 1.34 14.45 3.98
C GLY A 88 2.15 13.55 4.91
N ASP A 89 3.22 12.93 4.41
CA ASP A 89 4.25 12.28 5.22
C ASP A 89 5.33 13.31 5.57
#